data_AF-A0A7S2F111-F1
#
_entry.id   AF-A0A7S2F111-F1
#
_cell.length_a   1.000
_cell.length_b   1.000
_cell.length_c   1.000
_cell.angle_alpha   90.00
_cell.angle_beta   90.00
_cell.angle_gamma   90.00
#
_symmetry.space_group_name_H-M   'P 1'
#
loop_
_entity.id
_entity.type
_entity.pdbx_description
1 polymer ?
#
loop_
_entity_poly.entity_id
_entity_poly.type
_entity_poly.pdbx_seq_one_letter_code
_entity_poly.pdbx_strand_id
1 'polypeptide(L)'
;VRLVFALFGGVASVRFVQGPGSSRSAHVCLKNPENMAKAVEQLHGTQVGDGDLIEECTIQCELFNPEDGAGGRHRGPVRRALFLDELPMRRRPELPAGEKDREVFLSEPWRGL
;
A
#
# COMPACT_ATOMS: atom_id res chain seq x y z
N VAL A 1 3.36 -10.10 -15.00
CA VAL A 1 3.39 -8.64 -14.74
C VAL A 1 3.10 -7.81 -15.99
N ARG A 2 3.98 -7.74 -17.01
CA ARG A 2 3.78 -6.86 -18.18
C ARG A 2 2.46 -7.10 -18.94
N LEU A 3 2.06 -8.36 -19.12
CA LEU A 3 0.81 -8.74 -19.78
C LEU A 3 -0.42 -8.24 -19.01
N VAL A 4 -0.44 -8.45 -17.69
CA VAL A 4 -1.53 -8.00 -16.81
C VAL A 4 -1.72 -6.48 -16.89
N PHE A 5 -0.63 -5.72 -16.89
CA PHE A 5 -0.69 -4.27 -16.97
C PHE A 5 -0.86 -3.71 -18.41
N ALA A 6 -0.87 -4.56 -19.44
CA ALA A 6 -1.10 -4.13 -20.82
C ALA A 6 -2.50 -3.55 -21.02
N LEU A 7 -3.49 -4.05 -20.27
CA LEU A 7 -4.89 -3.60 -20.29
C LEU A 7 -5.06 -2.13 -19.81
N PHE A 8 -4.03 -1.55 -19.19
CA PHE A 8 -4.08 -0.21 -18.59
C PHE A 8 -3.21 0.81 -19.35
N GLY A 9 -2.94 0.57 -20.64
CA GLY A 9 -2.11 1.46 -21.48
C GLY A 9 -0.65 1.03 -21.55
N GLY A 10 -0.31 -0.14 -21.01
CA GLY A 10 1.03 -0.72 -21.09
C GLY A 10 2.02 -0.13 -20.11
N VAL A 11 3.15 -0.83 -19.97
CA VAL A 11 4.16 -0.57 -18.95
C VAL A 11 5.36 0.18 -19.54
N ALA A 12 5.72 1.30 -18.92
CA ALA A 12 6.97 2.03 -19.19
C ALA A 12 8.16 1.33 -18.53
N SER A 13 8.05 0.98 -17.25
CA SER A 13 9.10 0.25 -16.52
C SER A 13 8.54 -0.72 -15.49
N VAL A 14 9.26 -1.81 -15.26
CA VAL A 14 9.03 -2.75 -14.15
C VAL A 14 10.35 -2.91 -13.40
N ARG A 15 10.31 -2.76 -12.08
CA ARG A 15 11.43 -3.12 -11.20
C ARG A 15 10.93 -4.15 -10.19
N PHE A 16 11.51 -5.35 -10.24
CA PHE A 16 11.25 -6.35 -9.20
C PHE A 16 11.99 -5.97 -7.92
N VAL A 17 11.32 -6.10 -6.79
CA VAL A 17 11.84 -5.77 -5.46
C VAL A 17 11.76 -7.02 -4.61
N GLN A 18 12.90 -7.38 -4.02
CA GLN A 18 12.97 -8.49 -3.08
C GLN A 18 12.60 -7.98 -1.68
N GLY A 19 11.50 -8.48 -1.14
CA GLY A 19 11.12 -8.20 0.24
C GLY A 19 11.84 -9.13 1.24
N PRO A 20 11.73 -8.86 2.55
CA PRO A 20 12.25 -9.78 3.56
C PRO A 20 11.58 -11.16 3.45
N GLY A 21 12.38 -12.22 3.40
CA GLY A 21 11.90 -13.59 3.18
C GLY A 21 11.67 -13.93 1.70
N SER A 22 10.57 -14.62 1.40
CA SER A 22 10.17 -15.04 0.04
C SER A 22 9.17 -14.09 -0.64
N SER A 23 9.03 -12.86 -0.14
CA SER A 23 8.08 -11.89 -0.68
C SER A 23 8.48 -11.44 -2.09
N ARG A 24 7.57 -11.63 -3.05
CA ARG A 24 7.71 -11.21 -4.45
C ARG A 24 6.96 -9.90 -4.65
N SER A 25 7.67 -8.80 -4.94
CA SER A 25 7.05 -7.50 -5.22
C SER A 25 7.61 -6.89 -6.49
N ALA A 26 6.82 -6.05 -7.16
CA ALA A 26 7.27 -5.32 -8.34
C ALA A 26 6.71 -3.89 -8.32
N HIS A 27 7.57 -2.91 -8.57
CA HIS A 27 7.16 -1.54 -8.84
C HIS A 27 6.93 -1.42 -10.34
N VAL A 28 5.75 -0.94 -10.71
CA VAL A 28 5.33 -0.82 -12.11
C VAL A 28 5.03 0.63 -12.40
N CYS A 29 5.63 1.16 -13.46
CA CYS A 29 5.25 2.45 -14.01
C CYS A 29 4.53 2.23 -15.34
N LEU A 30 3.25 2.61 -15.41
CA LEU A 30 2.51 2.65 -16.67
C LEU A 30 3.02 3.76 -17.58
N LYS A 31 2.84 3.58 -18.89
CA LYS A 31 3.10 4.64 -19.89
C LYS A 31 2.16 5.82 -19.73
N ASN A 32 0.95 5.54 -19.23
CA ASN A 32 -0.15 6.47 -19.00
C ASN A 32 -0.40 6.56 -17.48
N PRO A 33 0.23 7.51 -16.76
CA PRO A 33 0.12 7.61 -15.31
C PRO A 33 -1.32 7.80 -14.81
N GLU A 34 -2.19 8.41 -15.62
CA GLU A 34 -3.61 8.59 -15.33
C GLU A 34 -4.36 7.26 -15.13
N ASN A 35 -3.86 6.17 -15.69
CA ASN A 35 -4.46 4.84 -15.57
C ASN A 35 -4.00 4.07 -14.32
N MET A 36 -3.07 4.60 -13.52
CA MET A 36 -2.52 3.90 -12.36
C MET A 36 -3.59 3.61 -11.30
N ALA A 37 -4.45 4.60 -11.01
CA ALA A 37 -5.53 4.43 -10.04
C ALA A 37 -6.51 3.33 -10.48
N LYS A 38 -6.90 3.35 -11.77
CA LYS A 38 -7.74 2.31 -12.36
C LYS A 38 -7.10 0.93 -12.33
N ALA A 39 -5.79 0.84 -12.58
CA ALA A 39 -5.06 -0.41 -12.51
C ALA A 39 -5.06 -0.98 -11.09
N VAL A 40 -4.88 -0.14 -10.07
CA VAL A 40 -4.95 -0.56 -8.66
C VAL A 40 -6.36 -1.04 -8.31
N GLU A 41 -7.38 -0.25 -8.63
CA GLU A 41 -8.79 -0.59 -8.36
C GLU A 41 -9.18 -1.94 -8.96
N GLN A 42 -8.73 -2.22 -10.20
CA GLN A 42 -9.13 -3.44 -10.91
C GLN A 42 -8.24 -4.65 -10.65
N LEU A 43 -6.98 -4.48 -10.22
CA LEU A 43 -6.07 -5.60 -10.00
C LEU A 43 -5.94 -5.99 -8.54
N HIS A 44 -6.17 -5.06 -7.61
CA HIS A 44 -6.08 -5.36 -6.18
C HIS A 44 -7.11 -6.43 -5.80
N GLY A 45 -6.64 -7.52 -5.19
CA GLY A 45 -7.48 -8.64 -4.77
C GLY A 45 -7.90 -9.59 -5.90
N THR A 46 -7.47 -9.35 -7.14
CA THR A 46 -7.82 -10.24 -8.25
C THR A 46 -6.87 -11.43 -8.37
N GLN A 47 -7.42 -12.56 -8.81
CA GLN A 47 -6.62 -13.74 -9.15
C GLN A 47 -6.08 -13.60 -10.57
N VAL A 48 -4.79 -13.86 -10.74
CA VAL A 48 -4.15 -13.95 -12.05
C VAL A 48 -3.42 -15.28 -12.18
N GLY A 49 -3.29 -15.76 -13.41
CA GLY A 49 -2.77 -17.09 -13.72
C GLY A 49 -3.75 -17.80 -14.63
N ASP A 50 -3.28 -18.84 -15.31
CA ASP A 50 -4.13 -19.70 -16.14
C ASP A 50 -4.27 -21.11 -15.55
N GLY A 51 -3.61 -21.38 -14.42
CA GLY A 51 -3.64 -22.67 -13.73
C GLY A 51 -2.87 -23.79 -14.44
N ASP A 52 -2.21 -23.49 -15.57
CA ASP A 52 -1.48 -24.46 -16.38
C ASP A 52 -0.01 -24.03 -16.55
N LEU A 53 0.23 -22.97 -17.33
CA LEU A 53 1.56 -22.43 -17.59
C LEU A 53 1.98 -21.38 -16.54
N ILE A 54 1.00 -20.71 -15.93
CA ILE A 54 1.19 -19.65 -14.94
C ILE A 54 0.37 -19.99 -13.71
N GLU A 55 1.08 -20.26 -12.61
CA GLU A 55 0.51 -20.50 -11.29
C GLU A 55 -0.45 -19.36 -10.89
N GLU A 56 -1.62 -19.75 -10.40
CA GLU A 56 -2.61 -18.80 -9.93
C GLU A 56 -2.17 -18.11 -8.64
N CYS A 57 -2.32 -16.79 -8.58
CA CYS A 57 -2.07 -16.03 -7.37
C CYS A 57 -3.00 -14.81 -7.25
N THR A 58 -3.35 -14.46 -6.02
CA THR A 58 -4.06 -13.21 -5.74
C THR A 58 -3.06 -12.05 -5.70
N ILE A 59 -3.31 -11.01 -6.49
CA ILE A 59 -2.46 -9.82 -6.52
C ILE A 59 -2.87 -8.86 -5.40
N GLN A 60 -1.89 -8.41 -4.61
CA GLN A 60 -2.01 -7.17 -3.86
C GLN A 60 -1.40 -6.03 -4.69
N CYS A 61 -2.22 -5.05 -5.08
CA CYS A 61 -1.80 -3.90 -5.87
C CYS A 61 -2.13 -2.59 -5.14
N GLU A 62 -1.24 -1.62 -5.16
CA GLU A 62 -1.43 -0.33 -4.48
C GLU A 62 -0.62 0.76 -5.17
N LEU A 63 -1.06 2.02 -5.01
CA LEU A 63 -0.31 3.16 -5.55
C LEU A 63 0.98 3.33 -4.76
N PHE A 64 2.10 3.43 -5.47
CA PHE A 64 3.41 3.61 -4.89
C PHE A 64 3.82 5.09 -4.98
N ASN A 65 4.07 5.72 -3.83
CA ASN A 65 4.54 7.10 -3.78
C ASN A 65 6.07 7.15 -3.57
N PRO A 66 6.86 7.64 -4.54
CA PRO A 66 8.32 7.60 -4.45
C PRO A 66 8.92 8.64 -3.48
N GLU A 67 8.14 9.63 -3.02
CA GLU A 67 8.61 10.65 -2.06
C GLU A 67 8.91 10.07 -0.66
N ASP A 68 8.44 8.85 -0.37
CA ASP A 68 8.80 8.11 0.85
C ASP A 68 10.21 7.47 0.80
N GLY A 69 10.97 7.68 -0.30
CA GLY A 69 12.14 6.86 -0.66
C GLY A 69 13.50 7.57 -0.79
N ALA A 70 13.62 8.87 -0.53
CA ALA A 70 14.90 9.57 -0.61
C ALA A 70 15.74 9.39 0.69
N GLY A 71 16.27 8.19 0.94
CA GLY A 71 17.42 8.03 1.86
C GLY A 71 17.44 6.85 2.85
N GLY A 72 16.50 5.90 2.83
CA GLY A 72 16.46 4.83 3.83
C GLY A 72 16.34 3.42 3.23
N ARG A 73 17.24 2.50 3.64
CA ARG A 73 17.09 1.05 3.38
C ARG A 73 15.70 0.57 3.81
N HIS A 74 14.94 0.05 2.83
CA HIS A 74 13.69 -0.72 2.95
C HIS A 74 12.59 -0.21 3.89
N ARG A 75 11.43 0.11 3.31
CA ARG A 75 10.19 -0.61 3.60
C ARG A 75 9.20 -0.31 2.47
N GLY A 76 8.44 -1.32 2.05
CA GLY A 76 7.19 -1.08 1.31
C GLY A 76 6.22 -0.24 2.17
N PRO A 77 4.91 -0.22 1.87
CA PRO A 77 3.96 0.56 2.65
C PRO A 77 4.22 0.33 4.13
N VAL A 78 4.43 1.39 4.89
CA VAL A 78 4.57 1.26 6.33
C VAL A 78 3.19 0.86 6.83
N ARG A 79 2.93 -0.45 6.89
CA ARG A 79 1.80 -1.00 7.64
C ARG A 79 2.01 -0.59 9.09
N ARG A 80 1.43 0.55 9.47
CA ARG A 80 1.36 1.01 10.84
C ARG A 80 0.08 0.43 11.41
N ALA A 81 0.23 -0.58 12.27
CA ALA A 81 -0.88 -1.03 13.09
C ALA A 81 -1.04 -0.02 14.24
N LEU A 82 -2.21 0.59 14.34
CA LEU A 82 -2.64 1.36 15.50
C LEU A 82 -3.56 0.45 16.31
N PHE A 83 -3.17 0.14 17.55
CA PHE A 83 -4.05 -0.55 18.49
C PHE A 83 -4.74 0.51 19.33
N LEU A 84 -6.05 0.65 19.15
CA LEU A 84 -6.88 1.50 19.99
C LEU A 84 -7.32 0.64 21.19
N ASP A 85 -6.70 0.89 22.34
CA ASP A 85 -7.11 0.29 23.60
C ASP A 85 -7.97 1.31 24.35
N GLU A 86 -9.23 0.97 24.59
CA GLU A 86 -10.16 1.81 25.37
C GLU A 86 -9.90 1.62 26.87
N LEU A 87 -8.69 1.92 27.32
CA LEU A 87 -8.43 1.97 28.75
C LEU A 87 -8.98 3.28 29.33
N PRO A 88 -9.68 3.25 30.47
CA PRO A 88 -10.13 4.46 31.14
C PRO A 88 -8.92 5.27 31.61
N MET A 89 -8.49 6.23 30.81
CA MET A 89 -7.51 7.23 31.22
C MET A 89 -8.20 8.24 32.13
N ARG A 90 -8.00 8.10 33.44
CA ARG A 90 -8.62 8.99 34.46
C ARG A 90 -8.30 10.47 34.22
N ARG A 91 -7.13 10.80 33.65
CA ARG A 91 -6.75 12.12 33.12
C ARG A 91 -5.71 11.97 32.00
N ARG A 92 -5.80 12.83 30.99
CA ARG A 92 -4.73 13.01 29.99
C ARG A 92 -3.53 13.65 30.69
N PRO A 93 -2.32 13.08 30.60
CA PRO A 93 -1.12 13.75 31.06
C PRO A 93 -0.89 15.03 30.25
N GLU A 94 -0.56 16.15 30.91
CA GLU A 94 -0.19 17.41 30.25
C GLU A 94 1.26 17.35 29.76
N LEU A 95 1.50 16.49 28.76
CA LEU A 95 2.77 16.42 28.05
C LEU A 95 2.68 17.32 26.81
N PRO A 96 3.56 18.32 26.65
CA PRO A 96 3.66 19.07 25.41
C PRO A 96 4.14 18.16 24.28
N ALA A 97 3.73 18.45 23.04
CA ALA A 97 4.17 17.70 21.87
C ALA A 97 5.69 17.84 21.66
N GLY A 98 6.36 16.74 21.36
CA GLY A 98 7.75 16.72 20.92
C GLY A 98 7.89 16.96 19.40
N GLU A 99 9.10 17.30 18.94
CA GLU A 99 9.39 17.54 17.51
C GLU A 99 9.07 16.37 16.57
N LYS A 100 8.97 15.15 17.12
CA LYS A 100 8.71 13.92 16.35
C LYS A 100 7.24 13.49 16.41
N ASP A 101 6.42 14.16 17.20
CA ASP A 101 5.02 13.79 17.36
C ASP A 101 4.23 14.14 16.09
N ARG A 102 3.24 13.30 15.78
CA ARG A 102 2.40 13.44 14.58
C ARG A 102 0.94 13.26 14.99
N GLU A 103 0.09 14.16 14.52
CA GLU A 103 -1.34 14.08 14.73
C GLU A 103 -1.98 13.13 13.72
N VAL A 104 -2.94 12.32 14.20
CA VAL A 104 -3.75 11.41 13.38
C VAL A 104 -5.21 11.78 13.62
N PHE A 105 -5.92 12.12 12.54
CA PHE A 105 -7.34 12.44 12.59
C PHE A 105 -8.14 11.22 12.14
N LEU A 106 -9.05 10.74 13.00
CA LEU A 106 -9.97 9.65 12.70
C LEU A 106 -11.39 10.22 12.69
N SER A 107 -12.15 9.93 11.64
CA SER A 107 -13.58 10.23 11.58
C SER A 107 -14.36 8.92 11.74
N GLU A 108 -15.16 8.81 12.80
CA GLU A 108 -16.11 7.71 12.94
C GLU A 108 -17.52 8.16 12.53
N PRO A 109 -18.29 7.32 11.80
CA PRO A 109 -19.67 7.64 11.50
C PRO A 109 -20.49 7.66 12.79
N TRP A 110 -21.14 8.80 13.06
CA TRP A 110 -22.01 8.99 14.22
C TRP A 110 -23.14 7.94 14.21
N ARG A 111 -23.15 7.04 15.20
CA ARG A 111 -24.28 6.14 15.47
C ARG A 111 -25.08 6.73 16.62
N GLY A 112 -26.15 7.46 16.29
CA GLY A 112 -27.03 8.07 17.29
C GLY A 112 -27.73 7.00 18.11
N LEU A 113 -27.84 7.22 19.43
CA LEU A 113 -28.72 6.51 20.33
C LEU A 113 -30.08 7.21 20.38
#